data_AF-A0A1F6BLI9-F1
#
_entry.id   AF-A0A1F6BLI9-F1
#
_cell.length_a   1.000
_cell.length_b   1.000
_cell.length_c   1.000
_cell.angle_alpha   90.00
_cell.angle_beta   90.00
_cell.angle_gamma   90.00
#
_symmetry.space_group_name_H-M   'P 1'
#
loop_
_entity.id
_entity.type
_entity.pdbx_description
1 polymer ?
#
loop_
_entity_poly.entity_id
_entity_poly.type
_entity_poly.pdbx_seq_one_letter_code
_entity_poly.pdbx_strand_id
1 'polypeptide(L)'
;MRTQEFKRILQETETYCAWVEKEWKQKGKYAIQLLKDIAGIKPPSTTITVVITHPKLSNGAFIPKENLIFWGHPEEWKNYTIVYLCHELLHIFTHKKHSNERIMHAIIELATDNELRIRLNGKGTYFHEGKIEVGHPMLRKLERELLPLWQKYLRGTPGVKDIFDLEKKATRKLG
;
A
#
# COMPACT_ATOMS: atom_id res chain seq x y z
N MET A 1 -18.62 24.11 -24.46
CA MET A 1 -17.21 24.59 -24.49
C MET A 1 -16.59 24.36 -23.11
N ARG A 2 -15.44 23.68 -23.01
CA ARG A 2 -14.77 23.43 -21.71
C ARG A 2 -14.17 24.74 -21.17
N THR A 3 -14.36 25.05 -19.88
CA THR A 3 -13.84 26.27 -19.24
C THR A 3 -12.31 26.25 -19.16
N GLN A 4 -11.67 27.42 -18.99
CA GLN A 4 -10.21 27.48 -18.80
C GLN A 4 -9.77 26.71 -17.55
N GLU A 5 -10.58 26.78 -16.50
CA GLU A 5 -10.32 26.04 -15.26
C GLU A 5 -10.34 24.52 -15.48
N PHE A 6 -11.32 24.01 -16.24
CA PHE A 6 -11.35 22.59 -16.60
C PHE A 6 -10.09 22.17 -17.39
N LYS A 7 -9.67 23.00 -18.36
CA LYS A 7 -8.47 22.70 -19.16
C LYS A 7 -7.21 22.67 -18.30
N ARG A 8 -7.09 23.60 -17.34
CA ARG A 8 -5.98 23.65 -16.39
C ARG A 8 -5.91 22.39 -15.52
N ILE A 9 -7.01 22.01 -14.88
CA ILE A 9 -7.08 20.81 -14.02
C ILE A 9 -6.80 19.55 -14.84
N LEU A 10 -7.31 19.45 -16.07
CA LEU A 10 -7.05 18.32 -16.94
C LEU A 10 -5.56 18.20 -17.26
N GLN A 11 -4.92 19.30 -17.67
CA GLN A 11 -3.49 19.31 -17.99
C GLN A 11 -2.61 18.95 -16.79
N GLU A 12 -2.94 19.46 -15.59
CA GLU A 12 -2.26 19.10 -14.34
C GLU A 12 -2.40 17.61 -14.04
N THR A 13 -3.60 17.06 -14.24
CA THR A 13 -3.89 15.63 -14.03
C THR A 13 -3.16 14.73 -15.04
N GLU A 14 -3.14 15.11 -16.32
CA GLU A 14 -2.41 14.38 -17.37
C GLU A 14 -0.90 14.37 -17.12
N THR A 15 -0.34 15.51 -16.70
CA THR A 15 1.07 15.62 -16.32
C THR A 15 1.39 14.71 -15.13
N TYR A 16 0.52 14.71 -14.12
CA TYR A 16 0.66 13.83 -12.96
C TYR A 16 0.53 12.35 -13.36
N CYS A 17 -0.41 11.99 -14.22
CA CYS A 17 -0.58 10.64 -14.74
C CYS A 17 0.70 10.12 -15.43
N ALA A 18 1.28 10.93 -16.33
CA ALA A 18 2.52 10.57 -17.00
C ALA A 18 3.69 10.40 -16.02
N TRP A 19 3.74 11.22 -14.96
CA TRP A 19 4.73 11.07 -13.89
C TRP A 19 4.54 9.77 -13.09
N VAL A 20 3.32 9.45 -12.65
CA VAL A 20 3.01 8.20 -11.93
C VAL A 20 3.36 6.99 -12.79
N GLU A 21 3.00 7.00 -14.07
CA GLU A 21 3.32 5.92 -15.00
C GLU A 21 4.84 5.73 -15.13
N LYS A 22 5.60 6.81 -15.23
CA LYS A 22 7.07 6.76 -15.27
C LYS A 22 7.66 6.18 -13.99
N GLU A 23 7.22 6.66 -12.83
CA GLU A 23 7.66 6.15 -11.53
C GLU A 23 7.37 4.65 -11.39
N TRP A 24 6.16 4.23 -11.79
CA TRP A 24 5.76 2.83 -11.76
C TRP A 24 6.59 1.96 -12.72
N LYS A 25 6.86 2.42 -13.95
CA LYS A 25 7.73 1.70 -14.89
C LYS A 25 9.14 1.50 -14.34
N GLN A 26 9.68 2.49 -13.62
CA GLN A 26 11.03 2.43 -13.08
C GLN A 26 11.13 1.56 -11.81
N LYS A 27 10.13 1.64 -10.93
CA LYS A 27 10.23 1.08 -9.56
C LYS A 27 9.27 -0.07 -9.29
N GLY A 28 8.15 -0.15 -10.03
CA GLY A 28 7.04 -1.04 -9.77
C GLY A 28 7.45 -2.52 -9.74
N LYS A 29 8.28 -2.99 -10.70
CA LYS A 29 8.76 -4.38 -10.71
C LYS A 29 9.49 -4.74 -9.42
N TYR A 30 10.38 -3.86 -8.94
CA TYR A 30 11.13 -4.08 -7.71
C TYR A 30 10.22 -3.97 -6.48
N ALA A 31 9.33 -2.98 -6.43
CA ALA A 31 8.36 -2.82 -5.35
C ALA A 31 7.45 -4.05 -5.20
N ILE A 32 6.95 -4.60 -6.31
CA ILE A 32 6.15 -5.84 -6.31
C ILE A 32 6.98 -7.03 -5.81
N GLN A 33 8.25 -7.14 -6.20
CA GLN A 33 9.11 -8.20 -5.67
C GLN A 33 9.30 -8.09 -4.16
N LEU A 34 9.60 -6.88 -3.66
CA LEU A 34 9.67 -6.63 -2.21
C LEU A 34 8.35 -6.93 -1.51
N LEU A 35 7.22 -6.51 -2.08
CA LEU A 35 5.90 -6.77 -1.50
C LEU A 35 5.63 -8.28 -1.38
N LYS A 36 6.02 -9.07 -2.40
CA LYS A 36 5.92 -10.54 -2.35
C LYS A 36 6.81 -11.13 -1.27
N ASP A 37 8.04 -10.62 -1.12
CA ASP A 37 8.97 -11.09 -0.09
C ASP A 37 8.53 -10.68 1.32
N ILE A 38 7.84 -9.54 1.46
CA ILE A 38 7.26 -9.07 2.71
C ILE A 38 6.05 -9.92 3.06
N ALA A 39 5.08 -10.01 2.16
CA ALA A 39 3.77 -10.62 2.42
C ALA A 39 3.74 -12.15 2.27
N GLY A 40 4.70 -12.74 1.55
CA GLY A 40 4.77 -14.19 1.36
C GLY A 40 3.62 -14.78 0.54
N ILE A 41 2.86 -13.95 -0.18
CA ILE A 41 1.76 -14.38 -1.05
C ILE A 41 2.08 -14.12 -2.52
N LYS A 42 1.46 -14.91 -3.41
CA LYS A 42 1.57 -14.71 -4.85
C LYS A 42 0.57 -13.64 -5.31
N PRO A 43 0.98 -12.67 -6.15
CA PRO A 43 0.05 -11.77 -6.81
C PRO A 43 -0.95 -12.57 -7.65
N PRO A 44 -2.20 -12.11 -7.76
CA PRO A 44 -3.16 -12.69 -8.69
C PRO A 44 -2.68 -12.53 -10.14
N SER A 45 -3.04 -13.48 -10.99
CA SER A 45 -2.83 -13.41 -12.44
C SER A 45 -3.91 -12.54 -13.11
N THR A 46 -4.15 -11.34 -12.58
CA THR A 46 -5.14 -10.40 -13.10
C THR A 46 -4.48 -9.09 -13.48
N THR A 47 -5.04 -8.41 -14.48
CA THR A 47 -4.64 -7.03 -14.78
C THR A 47 -5.37 -6.11 -13.82
N ILE A 48 -4.63 -5.17 -13.25
CA ILE A 48 -5.15 -4.15 -12.34
C ILE A 48 -4.98 -2.81 -13.04
N THR A 49 -6.07 -2.06 -13.17
CA THR A 49 -6.07 -0.75 -13.83
C THR A 49 -6.02 0.33 -12.76
N VAL A 50 -5.06 1.25 -12.88
CA VAL A 50 -4.97 2.41 -12.01
C VAL A 50 -5.56 3.61 -12.73
N VAL A 51 -6.64 4.17 -12.20
CA VAL A 51 -7.28 5.39 -12.68
C VAL A 51 -6.70 6.57 -11.91
N ILE A 52 -5.98 7.43 -12.62
CA ILE A 52 -5.34 8.60 -12.03
C ILE A 52 -6.33 9.76 -11.92
N THR A 53 -6.45 10.29 -10.71
CA THR A 53 -7.19 11.51 -10.39
C THR A 53 -6.23 12.64 -10.05
N HIS A 54 -6.73 13.88 -9.99
CA HIS A 54 -5.89 15.04 -9.71
C HIS A 54 -5.21 14.89 -8.32
N PRO A 55 -3.89 15.14 -8.18
CA PRO A 55 -3.14 14.83 -6.96
C PRO A 55 -3.67 15.56 -5.72
N LYS A 56 -4.20 16.78 -5.87
CA LYS A 56 -4.81 17.55 -4.77
C LYS A 56 -6.08 16.95 -4.17
N LEU A 57 -6.62 15.85 -4.72
CA LEU A 57 -7.76 15.16 -4.13
C LEU A 57 -7.38 14.29 -2.92
N SER A 58 -6.09 13.98 -2.76
CA SER A 58 -5.57 13.18 -1.65
C SER A 58 -6.36 11.88 -1.43
N ASN A 59 -6.61 11.13 -2.51
CA ASN A 59 -7.40 9.93 -2.51
C ASN A 59 -6.59 8.68 -2.93
N GLY A 60 -6.92 7.56 -2.29
CA GLY A 60 -6.53 6.21 -2.65
C GLY A 60 -7.70 5.27 -2.35
N ALA A 61 -8.07 4.42 -3.30
CA ALA A 61 -9.11 3.42 -3.09
C ALA A 61 -9.03 2.29 -4.11
N PHE A 62 -9.10 1.04 -3.65
CA PHE A 62 -9.34 -0.12 -4.51
C PHE A 62 -10.85 -0.39 -4.69
N ILE A 63 -11.27 -0.74 -5.92
CA ILE A 63 -12.62 -1.22 -6.24
C ILE A 63 -12.54 -2.71 -6.59
N PRO A 64 -12.85 -3.61 -5.65
CA PRO A 64 -12.53 -5.04 -5.81
C PRO A 64 -13.29 -5.73 -6.95
N LYS A 65 -14.50 -5.27 -7.29
CA LYS A 65 -15.30 -5.87 -8.37
C LYS A 65 -14.71 -5.63 -9.76
N GLU A 66 -13.94 -4.57 -9.92
CA GLU A 66 -13.46 -4.09 -11.22
C GLU A 66 -11.94 -4.19 -11.37
N ASN A 67 -11.23 -4.69 -10.34
CA ASN A 67 -9.76 -4.66 -10.25
C ASN A 67 -9.19 -3.26 -10.54
N LEU A 68 -9.87 -2.22 -10.02
CA LEU A 68 -9.45 -0.84 -10.19
C LEU A 68 -8.79 -0.30 -8.92
N ILE A 69 -7.85 0.61 -9.11
CA ILE A 69 -7.34 1.50 -8.06
C ILE A 69 -7.58 2.93 -8.53
N PHE A 70 -8.27 3.74 -7.74
CA PHE A 70 -8.29 5.19 -7.91
C PHE A 70 -7.13 5.78 -7.12
N TRP A 71 -6.37 6.65 -7.76
CA TRP A 71 -5.20 7.25 -7.14
C TRP A 71 -5.00 8.71 -7.53
N GLY A 72 -4.91 9.58 -6.53
CA GLY A 72 -4.57 10.99 -6.71
C GLY A 72 -4.07 11.57 -5.40
N HIS A 73 -2.76 11.58 -5.20
CA HIS A 73 -2.14 12.12 -3.98
C HIS A 73 -0.82 12.81 -4.29
N PRO A 74 -0.48 13.96 -3.69
CA PRO A 74 0.88 14.49 -3.80
C PRO A 74 1.91 13.52 -3.25
N GLU A 75 3.12 13.55 -3.80
CA GLU A 75 4.26 12.83 -3.26
C GLU A 75 4.77 13.55 -1.99
N GLU A 76 4.33 13.10 -0.81
CA GLU A 76 4.69 13.76 0.46
C GLU A 76 6.09 13.39 0.95
N TRP A 77 6.57 12.21 0.55
CA TRP A 77 7.90 11.72 0.84
C TRP A 77 8.35 10.76 -0.27
N LYS A 78 9.65 10.45 -0.31
CA LYS A 78 10.23 9.67 -1.41
C LYS A 78 9.58 8.29 -1.54
N ASN A 79 9.08 7.98 -2.73
CA ASN A 79 8.39 6.74 -3.08
C ASN A 79 6.98 6.58 -2.46
N TYR A 80 6.37 7.66 -1.97
CA TYR A 80 5.02 7.68 -1.41
C TYR A 80 4.01 7.00 -2.34
N THR A 81 3.96 7.46 -3.59
CA THR A 81 3.02 6.96 -4.60
C THR A 81 3.20 5.45 -4.83
N ILE A 82 4.45 4.98 -4.92
CA ILE A 82 4.73 3.55 -5.14
C ILE A 82 4.29 2.71 -3.93
N VAL A 83 4.56 3.19 -2.71
CA VAL A 83 4.17 2.48 -1.48
C VAL A 83 2.65 2.36 -1.38
N TYR A 84 1.92 3.45 -1.60
CA TYR A 84 0.46 3.44 -1.47
C TYR A 84 -0.25 2.74 -2.63
N LEU A 85 0.29 2.77 -3.85
CA LEU A 85 -0.20 1.85 -4.90
C LEU A 85 -0.02 0.39 -4.47
N CYS A 86 1.09 0.04 -3.82
CA CYS A 86 1.28 -1.30 -3.24
C CYS A 86 0.35 -1.60 -2.06
N HIS A 87 -0.04 -0.60 -1.27
CA HIS A 87 -1.06 -0.71 -0.22
C HIS A 87 -2.40 -1.16 -0.83
N GLU A 88 -2.88 -0.44 -1.85
CA GLU A 88 -4.13 -0.76 -2.55
C GLU A 88 -4.06 -2.11 -3.28
N LEU A 89 -2.89 -2.46 -3.84
CA LEU A 89 -2.67 -3.79 -4.41
C LEU A 89 -2.81 -4.89 -3.35
N LEU A 90 -2.31 -4.67 -2.13
CA LEU A 90 -2.39 -5.68 -1.08
C LEU A 90 -3.84 -5.87 -0.59
N HIS A 91 -4.66 -4.83 -0.61
CA HIS A 91 -6.10 -4.98 -0.46
C HIS A 91 -6.70 -5.90 -1.52
N ILE A 92 -6.34 -5.73 -2.80
CA ILE A 92 -6.79 -6.61 -3.89
C ILE A 92 -6.31 -8.05 -3.66
N PHE A 93 -5.05 -8.25 -3.25
CA PHE A 93 -4.47 -9.58 -3.09
C PHE A 93 -5.11 -10.37 -1.92
N THR A 94 -5.58 -9.64 -0.91
CA THR A 94 -6.18 -10.20 0.31
C THR A 94 -7.71 -10.18 0.31
N HIS A 95 -8.32 -9.55 -0.70
CA HIS A 95 -9.77 -9.45 -0.82
C HIS A 95 -10.42 -10.84 -0.78
N LYS A 96 -11.48 -10.99 0.03
CA LYS A 96 -12.22 -12.24 0.30
C LYS A 96 -11.45 -13.38 0.97
N LYS A 97 -10.16 -13.21 1.29
CA LYS A 97 -9.35 -14.24 1.95
C LYS A 97 -9.12 -13.99 3.44
N HIS A 98 -9.20 -12.72 3.84
CA HIS A 98 -9.09 -12.34 5.24
C HIS A 98 -10.35 -12.71 6.03
N SER A 99 -10.15 -13.01 7.31
CA SER A 99 -11.18 -13.32 8.30
C SER A 99 -11.57 -12.14 9.18
N ASN A 100 -10.68 -11.16 9.34
CA ASN A 100 -10.86 -9.98 10.17
C ASN A 100 -10.30 -8.76 9.44
N GLU A 101 -11.19 -7.95 8.87
CA GLU A 101 -10.85 -6.80 8.03
C GLU A 101 -9.96 -5.79 8.76
N ARG A 102 -10.25 -5.50 10.04
CA ARG A 102 -9.49 -4.52 10.83
C ARG A 102 -8.05 -5.00 11.10
N ILE A 103 -7.88 -6.27 11.44
CA ILE A 103 -6.56 -6.87 11.65
C ILE A 103 -5.79 -6.95 10.34
N MET A 104 -6.46 -7.36 9.24
CA MET A 104 -5.82 -7.40 7.93
C MET A 104 -5.38 -6.00 7.47
N HIS A 105 -6.19 -4.97 7.68
CA HIS A 105 -5.81 -3.59 7.36
C HIS A 105 -4.55 -3.17 8.13
N ALA A 106 -4.49 -3.41 9.45
CA ALA A 106 -3.29 -3.13 10.23
C ALA A 106 -2.06 -3.93 9.75
N ILE A 107 -2.24 -5.17 9.30
CA ILE A 107 -1.15 -5.96 8.68
C ILE A 107 -0.72 -5.36 7.34
N ILE A 108 -1.65 -4.85 6.53
CA ILE A 108 -1.36 -4.18 5.25
C ILE A 108 -0.52 -2.92 5.50
N GLU A 109 -0.86 -2.08 6.47
CA GLU A 109 -0.07 -0.90 6.84
C GLU A 109 1.33 -1.27 7.37
N LEU A 110 1.43 -2.32 8.18
CA LEU A 110 2.74 -2.83 8.62
C LEU A 110 3.56 -3.36 7.43
N ALA A 111 2.93 -4.00 6.45
CA ALA A 111 3.60 -4.53 5.27
C ALA A 111 4.03 -3.42 4.29
N THR A 112 3.21 -2.39 4.10
CA THR A 112 3.40 -1.41 3.02
C THR A 112 3.91 -0.08 3.57
N ASP A 113 3.07 0.69 4.25
CA ASP A 113 3.37 1.99 4.85
C ASP A 113 4.62 1.95 5.74
N ASN A 114 4.91 0.80 6.36
CA ASN A 114 6.10 0.58 7.16
C ASN A 114 7.19 -0.18 6.41
N GLU A 115 7.03 -1.50 6.24
CA GLU A 115 8.14 -2.35 5.80
C GLU A 115 8.57 -2.08 4.34
N LEU A 116 7.61 -1.99 3.41
CA LEU A 116 7.92 -1.70 2.00
C LEU A 116 8.56 -0.32 1.86
N ARG A 117 8.01 0.72 2.52
CA ARG A 117 8.58 2.07 2.54
C ARG A 117 10.03 2.04 2.99
N ILE A 118 10.31 1.43 4.16
CA ILE A 118 11.66 1.39 4.72
C ILE A 118 12.63 0.69 3.76
N ARG A 119 12.22 -0.42 3.14
CA ARG A 119 13.07 -1.13 2.17
C ARG A 119 13.31 -0.35 0.88
N LEU A 120 12.27 0.29 0.33
CA LEU A 120 12.40 1.11 -0.89
C LEU A 120 13.24 2.37 -0.66
N ASN A 121 13.18 2.93 0.55
CA ASN A 121 13.92 4.15 0.90
C ASN A 121 15.33 3.85 1.46
N GLY A 122 15.60 2.60 1.85
CA GLY A 122 16.85 2.18 2.48
C GLY A 122 17.05 2.71 3.90
N LYS A 123 16.04 3.35 4.49
CA LYS A 123 16.05 3.95 5.82
C LYS A 123 14.61 4.20 6.31
N GLY A 124 14.49 4.49 7.59
CA GLY A 124 13.24 4.90 8.23
C GLY A 124 12.97 4.11 9.50
N THR A 125 11.94 4.53 10.22
CA THR A 125 11.45 3.85 11.43
C THR A 125 9.99 3.51 11.25
N TYR A 126 9.52 2.49 11.96
CA TYR A 126 8.09 2.19 11.96
C TYR A 126 7.31 3.43 12.43
N PHE A 127 6.14 3.61 11.83
CA PHE A 127 5.14 4.62 12.13
C PHE A 127 5.50 6.06 11.73
N HIS A 128 6.72 6.33 11.26
CA HIS A 128 7.18 7.67 10.90
C HIS A 128 8.12 7.71 9.70
N GLU A 129 7.95 8.70 8.82
CA GLU A 129 8.94 9.16 7.83
C GLU A 129 9.42 10.56 8.22
N GLY A 130 10.57 10.64 8.89
CA GLY A 130 11.04 11.90 9.49
C GLY A 130 10.07 12.38 10.56
N LYS A 131 9.37 13.48 10.31
CA LYS A 131 8.37 14.07 11.22
C LYS A 131 6.92 13.73 10.84
N ILE A 132 6.72 12.98 9.77
CA ILE A 132 5.40 12.64 9.23
C ILE A 132 5.00 11.28 9.79
N GLU A 133 3.81 11.16 10.39
CA GLU A 133 3.24 9.86 10.74
C GLU A 133 2.74 9.14 9.48
N VAL A 134 2.98 7.83 9.37
CA VAL A 134 2.53 7.01 8.22
C VAL A 134 1.43 6.02 8.64
N GLY A 135 0.45 5.76 7.78
CA GLY A 135 -0.70 4.90 8.07
C GLY A 135 -1.79 5.58 8.91
N HIS A 136 -2.89 4.86 9.18
CA HIS A 136 -4.05 5.42 9.87
C HIS A 136 -3.84 5.55 11.38
N PRO A 137 -3.98 6.76 11.97
CA PRO A 137 -3.82 6.95 13.42
C PRO A 137 -4.73 6.07 14.28
N MET A 138 -5.93 5.76 13.79
CA MET A 138 -6.90 4.91 14.48
C MET A 138 -6.49 3.43 14.59
N LEU A 139 -5.58 2.95 13.72
CA LEU A 139 -5.04 1.59 13.76
C LEU A 139 -3.77 1.51 14.61
N ARG A 140 -3.14 2.64 14.96
CA ARG A 140 -1.84 2.69 15.63
C ARG A 140 -1.73 1.83 16.90
N LYS A 141 -2.77 1.81 17.72
CA LYS A 141 -2.79 0.97 18.93
C LYS A 141 -2.70 -0.52 18.55
N LEU A 142 -3.52 -0.95 17.59
CA LEU A 142 -3.55 -2.33 17.10
C LEU A 142 -2.24 -2.69 16.40
N GLU A 143 -1.69 -1.80 15.56
CA GLU A 143 -0.39 -2.02 14.90
C GLU A 143 0.73 -2.24 15.92
N ARG A 144 0.76 -1.46 17.02
CA ARG A 144 1.76 -1.63 18.10
C ARG A 144 1.59 -2.97 18.83
N GLU A 145 0.36 -3.43 19.04
CA GLU A 145 0.07 -4.74 19.63
C GLU A 145 0.44 -5.90 18.67
N LEU A 146 0.28 -5.70 17.37
CA LEU A 146 0.68 -6.64 16.31
C LEU A 146 2.19 -6.69 16.09
N LEU A 147 2.90 -5.59 16.37
CA LEU A 147 4.30 -5.41 16.00
C LEU A 147 5.23 -6.57 16.45
N PRO A 148 5.11 -7.14 17.66
CA PRO A 148 5.93 -8.30 18.05
C PRO A 148 5.66 -9.55 17.20
N LEU A 149 4.40 -9.79 16.83
CA LEU A 149 4.03 -10.91 15.94
C LEU A 149 4.51 -10.65 14.53
N TRP A 150 4.37 -9.41 14.05
CA TRP A 150 4.87 -8.96 12.75
C TRP A 150 6.38 -9.12 12.62
N GLN A 151 7.16 -8.68 13.61
CA GLN A 151 8.62 -8.84 13.61
C GLN A 151 9.03 -10.32 13.65
N LYS A 152 8.30 -11.16 14.40
CA LYS A 152 8.52 -12.62 14.37
C LYS A 152 8.21 -13.20 12.99
N TYR A 153 7.14 -12.75 12.36
CA TYR A 153 6.76 -13.13 10.99
C TYR A 153 7.83 -12.73 9.97
N LEU A 154 8.38 -11.52 10.05
CA LEU A 154 9.42 -11.03 9.13
C LEU A 154 10.73 -11.83 9.21
N ARG A 155 11.06 -12.38 10.37
CA ARG A 155 12.21 -13.30 10.56
C ARG A 155 11.98 -14.70 9.97
N GLY A 156 10.76 -15.04 9.57
CA GLY A 156 10.45 -16.31 8.92
C GLY A 156 11.05 -16.42 7.52
N THR A 157 11.27 -17.65 7.07
CA THR A 157 11.83 -17.92 5.74
C THR A 157 10.89 -17.42 4.64
N PRO A 158 11.37 -16.61 3.68
CA PRO A 158 10.61 -16.23 2.48
C PRO A 158 10.07 -17.47 1.75
N GLY A 159 8.81 -17.42 1.29
CA GLY A 159 8.12 -18.55 0.65
C GLY A 159 7.52 -19.59 1.61
N VAL A 160 7.85 -19.53 2.90
CA VAL A 160 7.21 -20.34 3.96
C VAL A 160 6.24 -19.50 4.78
N LYS A 161 6.53 -18.20 4.95
CA LYS A 161 5.64 -17.26 5.65
C LYS A 161 4.47 -16.83 4.75
N ASP A 162 3.30 -16.64 5.35
CA ASP A 162 2.06 -16.20 4.69
C ASP A 162 1.33 -15.19 5.61
N ILE A 163 0.92 -14.02 5.10
CA ILE A 163 0.20 -13.02 5.90
C ILE A 163 -1.15 -13.51 6.43
N PHE A 164 -1.82 -14.46 5.77
CA PHE A 164 -3.09 -15.02 6.23
C PHE A 164 -2.88 -15.87 7.49
N ASP A 165 -1.73 -16.54 7.62
CA ASP A 165 -1.39 -17.26 8.86
C ASP A 165 -1.03 -16.30 10.00
N LEU A 166 -0.39 -15.17 9.69
CA LEU A 166 -0.20 -14.10 10.65
C LEU A 166 -1.54 -13.55 11.12
N GLU A 167 -2.45 -13.24 10.21
CA GLU A 167 -3.79 -12.73 10.51
C GLU A 167 -4.58 -13.69 11.41
N LYS A 168 -4.59 -14.99 11.12
CA LYS A 168 -5.25 -16.00 11.98
C LYS A 168 -4.67 -16.00 13.40
N LYS A 169 -3.33 -15.91 13.53
CA LYS A 169 -2.66 -15.86 14.84
C LYS A 169 -3.00 -14.57 15.59
N ALA A 170 -3.02 -13.45 14.90
CA ALA A 170 -3.40 -12.15 15.44
C ALA A 170 -4.86 -12.14 15.91
N THR A 171 -5.78 -12.62 15.08
CA THR A 171 -7.21 -12.70 15.40
C THR A 171 -7.46 -13.52 16.66
N ARG A 172 -6.78 -14.65 16.84
CA ARG A 172 -6.91 -15.46 18.07
C ARG A 172 -6.36 -14.80 19.32
N LYS A 173 -5.44 -13.84 19.18
CA LYS A 173 -4.74 -13.21 20.31
C LYS A 173 -5.36 -11.86 20.70
N LEU A 174 -5.90 -11.14 19.72
CA LEU A 174 -6.31 -9.73 19.84
C LEU A 174 -7.80 -9.50 19.51
N GLY A 175 -8.47 -10.48 18.89
CA GLY A 175 -9.91 -10.47 18.64
C GLY A 175 -10.66 -11.13 19.78
#